data_AF-A0AA88IXG3-F1
#
_entry.id   AF-A0AA88IXG3-F1
#
_cell.length_a   1.000
_cell.length_b   1.000
_cell.length_c   1.000
_cell.angle_alpha   90.00
_cell.angle_beta   90.00
_cell.angle_gamma   90.00
#
_symmetry.space_group_name_H-M   'P 1'
#
loop_
_entity.id
_entity.type
_entity.pdbx_description
1 polymer ?
#
loop_
_entity_poly.entity_id
_entity_poly.type
_entity_poly.pdbx_seq_one_letter_code
_entity_poly.pdbx_strand_id
1 'polypeptide(L)'
;MAPKPKGKKPAKGKTSSVVDGVSTDEMSKDQLEEHIIRLREELDREREERSYFQLERDKIMTFWEISKRDLEETKAELRNRQREREEAEERHRVEINVYKQKLKHVLSEHHNSVSELKLDGVAASSLMQDQHTESELRLQNITHGLQADLREKQLQNQNCIKELKLKHQVELMELTNDYDKKIREIQVKYHEKMQLMVEEEGKRRRAEVNELEDRMKSRIVTMMEEHDRALRGAEEYYSTVQSKLLADQKVLKDDFSEVQKQHAQADKELSAAQQENRRLREALQEAEQKLPELHRQLQEYNQAKAKMAASRARLKVKEKETRDLTVEYELLLQAFEKVQQERDELLRRQTETILDMQQKSGLKELLLERKLAALTETLEKKEAQLCAALSSTNLDPTAGNSSANRLQEILESKHITISALREDLARQCKDYDELLGTCQGRLKALGVPLYEFPFRPSEQILTGSTSKQ
;
A
#
# COMPACT_ATOMS: atom_id res chain seq x y z
N MET A 1 119.75 -182.46 68.07
CA MET A 1 120.31 -183.66 67.41
C MET A 1 121.84 -183.58 67.50
N ALA A 2 122.48 -184.68 67.88
CA ALA A 2 123.93 -184.88 67.97
C ALA A 2 124.51 -185.24 66.57
N PRO A 3 125.84 -185.50 66.32
CA PRO A 3 126.71 -186.32 67.16
C PRO A 3 128.21 -185.93 67.32
N LYS A 4 128.84 -186.59 68.31
CA LYS A 4 130.30 -186.75 68.58
C LYS A 4 130.93 -187.79 67.61
N PRO A 5 132.27 -187.84 67.39
CA PRO A 5 133.22 -188.70 68.17
C PRO A 5 134.65 -188.09 68.30
N LYS A 6 135.57 -188.34 69.26
CA LYS A 6 136.18 -189.49 70.00
C LYS A 6 137.35 -190.23 69.30
N GLY A 7 138.52 -190.22 69.97
CA GLY A 7 139.62 -191.23 69.94
C GLY A 7 140.88 -190.85 69.14
N LYS A 8 142.12 -191.26 69.41
CA LYS A 8 142.77 -192.16 70.41
C LYS A 8 144.31 -192.05 70.23
N LYS A 9 145.12 -192.20 71.29
CA LYS A 9 146.55 -192.65 71.31
C LYS A 9 146.64 -194.14 70.86
N PRO A 10 147.80 -194.83 70.54
CA PRO A 10 149.13 -194.74 71.18
C PRO A 10 150.43 -195.19 70.39
N ALA A 11 151.59 -194.87 70.99
CA ALA A 11 152.84 -195.64 71.21
C ALA A 11 153.62 -196.44 70.13
N LYS A 12 154.96 -196.20 70.18
CA LYS A 12 156.11 -197.15 70.21
C LYS A 12 156.76 -197.57 68.87
N GLY A 13 158.07 -197.37 68.76
CA GLY A 13 158.89 -198.01 67.74
C GLY A 13 160.27 -197.40 67.61
N LYS A 14 161.26 -198.01 68.29
CA LYS A 14 162.69 -197.76 68.12
C LYS A 14 163.12 -198.46 66.83
N THR A 15 163.43 -197.71 65.79
CA THR A 15 163.91 -198.23 64.50
C THR A 15 165.39 -197.95 64.32
N SER A 16 166.11 -199.04 64.08
CA SER A 16 167.39 -199.14 63.39
C SER A 16 167.57 -198.04 62.35
N SER A 17 168.67 -197.28 62.46
CA SER A 17 169.09 -196.29 61.47
C SER A 17 169.57 -197.03 60.22
N VAL A 18 168.74 -197.05 59.17
CA VAL A 18 169.16 -197.37 57.81
C VAL A 18 169.08 -196.06 57.05
N VAL A 19 170.21 -195.63 56.50
CA VAL A 19 170.29 -194.50 55.58
C VAL A 19 171.09 -194.97 54.37
N ASP A 20 170.55 -194.74 53.16
CA ASP A 20 171.11 -194.98 51.83
C ASP A 20 171.70 -196.37 51.50
N GLY A 21 171.06 -197.44 51.95
CA GLY A 21 171.12 -198.72 51.23
C GLY A 21 172.49 -199.41 51.11
N VAL A 22 173.50 -199.00 51.90
CA VAL A 22 174.79 -199.70 52.04
C VAL A 22 175.08 -199.94 53.53
N SER A 23 175.48 -201.17 53.88
CA SER A 23 175.84 -201.53 55.25
C SER A 23 177.01 -200.68 55.72
N THR A 24 176.85 -199.99 56.84
CA THR A 24 177.90 -199.16 57.46
C THR A 24 179.13 -199.97 57.89
N ASP A 25 179.05 -201.31 57.86
CA ASP A 25 180.17 -202.21 58.16
C ASP A 25 181.10 -202.50 56.96
N GLU A 26 180.73 -202.11 55.73
CA GLU A 26 181.53 -202.37 54.52
C GLU A 26 181.98 -201.10 53.78
N MET A 27 181.57 -199.93 54.27
CA MET A 27 181.95 -198.64 53.68
C MET A 27 183.32 -198.21 54.20
N SER A 28 184.22 -197.83 53.30
CA SER A 28 185.51 -197.24 53.71
C SER A 28 185.26 -195.92 54.46
N LYS A 29 186.18 -195.55 55.36
CA LYS A 29 186.07 -194.33 56.19
C LYS A 29 185.69 -193.09 55.39
N ASP A 30 186.25 -192.93 54.19
CA ASP A 30 186.00 -191.79 53.30
C ASP A 30 184.55 -191.76 52.76
N GLN A 31 183.93 -192.93 52.53
CA GLN A 31 182.54 -193.03 52.05
C GLN A 31 181.50 -192.71 53.15
N LEU A 32 181.81 -193.01 54.41
CA LEU A 32 180.97 -192.63 55.56
C LEU A 32 181.02 -191.12 55.81
N GLU A 33 182.19 -190.50 55.63
CA GLU A 33 182.35 -189.05 55.75
C GLU A 33 181.54 -188.29 54.67
N GLU A 34 181.56 -188.76 53.42
CA GLU A 34 180.72 -188.19 52.34
C GLU A 34 179.21 -188.31 52.61
N HIS A 35 178.75 -189.42 53.17
CA HIS A 35 177.32 -189.61 53.45
C HIS A 35 176.84 -188.71 54.60
N ILE A 36 177.68 -188.49 55.62
CA ILE A 36 177.40 -187.51 56.68
C ILE A 36 177.29 -186.10 56.12
N ILE A 37 178.12 -185.75 55.12
CA ILE A 37 178.05 -184.45 54.44
C ILE A 37 176.72 -184.29 53.70
N ARG A 38 176.28 -185.28 52.90
CA ARG A 38 174.99 -185.22 52.19
C ARG A 38 173.80 -185.06 53.14
N LEU A 39 173.75 -185.82 54.24
CA LEU A 39 172.67 -185.69 55.22
C LEU A 39 172.65 -184.33 55.92
N ARG A 40 173.82 -183.71 56.13
CA ARG A 40 173.90 -182.35 56.65
C ARG A 40 173.38 -181.34 55.62
N GLU A 41 173.76 -181.49 54.36
CA GLU A 41 173.25 -180.65 53.27
C GLU A 41 171.73 -180.79 53.10
N GLU A 42 171.17 -182.00 53.20
CA GLU A 42 169.73 -182.24 53.17
C GLU A 42 169.02 -181.64 54.39
N LEU A 43 169.58 -181.81 55.58
CA LEU A 43 169.05 -181.20 56.80
C LEU A 43 169.06 -179.66 56.70
N ASP A 44 170.11 -179.09 56.13
CA ASP A 44 170.23 -177.64 55.95
C ASP A 44 169.29 -177.13 54.85
N ARG A 45 169.09 -177.85 53.73
CA ARG A 45 168.04 -177.53 52.75
C ARG A 45 166.65 -177.59 53.35
N GLU A 46 166.31 -178.63 54.10
CA GLU A 46 165.01 -178.76 54.77
C GLU A 46 164.79 -177.63 55.80
N ARG A 47 165.86 -177.17 56.46
CA ARG A 47 165.80 -176.00 57.34
C ARG A 47 165.57 -174.70 56.56
N GLU A 48 166.27 -174.52 55.45
CA GLU A 48 166.09 -173.37 54.55
C GLU A 48 164.68 -173.34 53.96
N GLU A 49 164.16 -174.47 53.49
CA GLU A 49 162.79 -174.59 52.97
C GLU A 49 161.76 -174.32 54.06
N ARG A 50 161.92 -174.90 55.25
CA ARG A 50 161.04 -174.59 56.40
C ARG A 50 161.08 -173.10 56.74
N SER A 51 162.26 -172.48 56.73
CA SER A 51 162.43 -171.05 56.96
C SER A 51 161.73 -170.23 55.88
N TYR A 52 161.89 -170.59 54.61
CA TYR A 52 161.24 -169.95 53.47
C TYR A 52 159.72 -170.05 53.54
N PHE A 53 159.17 -171.25 53.78
CA PHE A 53 157.72 -171.44 53.92
C PHE A 53 157.16 -170.75 55.17
N GLN A 54 157.95 -170.59 56.22
CA GLN A 54 157.55 -169.82 57.39
C GLN A 54 157.47 -168.32 57.07
N LEU A 55 158.47 -167.77 56.36
CA LEU A 55 158.45 -166.38 55.88
C LEU A 55 157.30 -166.12 54.91
N GLU A 56 157.06 -167.01 53.95
CA GLU A 56 155.94 -166.87 53.00
C GLU A 56 154.58 -167.00 53.70
N ARG A 57 154.45 -167.86 54.71
CA ARG A 57 153.24 -167.92 55.54
C ARG A 57 153.02 -166.61 56.29
N ASP A 58 154.04 -166.08 56.95
CA ASP A 58 153.94 -164.84 57.72
C ASP A 58 153.66 -163.65 56.80
N LYS A 59 154.22 -163.64 55.59
CA LYS A 59 153.92 -162.67 54.53
C LYS A 59 152.47 -162.78 54.03
N ILE A 60 151.97 -163.99 53.78
CA ILE A 60 150.57 -164.20 53.40
C ILE A 60 149.64 -163.78 54.55
N MET A 61 150.00 -164.10 55.79
CA MET A 61 149.22 -163.74 56.98
C MET A 61 149.16 -162.22 57.17
N THR A 62 150.30 -161.52 57.05
CA THR A 62 150.34 -160.05 57.10
C THR A 62 149.55 -159.41 55.96
N PHE A 63 149.67 -159.91 54.72
CA PHE A 63 148.84 -159.42 53.61
C PHE A 63 147.35 -159.67 53.84
N TRP A 64 146.99 -160.84 54.38
CA TRP A 64 145.59 -161.15 54.70
C TRP A 64 145.06 -160.24 55.81
N GLU A 65 145.83 -159.98 56.86
CA GLU A 65 145.45 -159.07 57.94
C GLU A 65 145.31 -157.62 57.45
N ILE A 66 146.22 -157.15 56.58
CA ILE A 66 146.14 -155.84 55.95
C ILE A 66 144.89 -155.74 55.06
N SER A 67 144.72 -156.67 54.11
CA SER A 67 143.55 -156.68 53.22
C SER A 67 142.22 -156.80 53.97
N LYS A 68 142.20 -157.55 55.08
CA LYS A 68 141.03 -157.64 55.96
C LYS A 68 140.74 -156.31 56.65
N ARG A 69 141.77 -155.63 57.17
CA ARG A 69 141.63 -154.30 57.77
C ARG A 69 141.16 -153.27 56.75
N ASP A 70 141.78 -153.23 55.57
CA ASP A 70 141.41 -152.32 54.48
C ASP A 70 139.96 -152.56 54.03
N LEU A 71 139.52 -153.82 53.97
CA LEU A 71 138.13 -154.17 53.69
C LEU A 71 137.17 -153.70 54.80
N GLU A 72 137.57 -153.83 56.06
CA GLU A 72 136.78 -153.35 57.21
C GLU A 72 136.69 -151.81 57.23
N GLU A 73 137.79 -151.12 56.94
CA GLU A 73 137.88 -149.66 56.82
C GLU A 73 137.03 -149.14 55.66
N THR A 74 137.19 -149.66 54.45
CA THR A 74 136.37 -149.28 53.28
C THR A 74 134.88 -149.57 53.50
N LYS A 75 134.53 -150.66 54.18
CA LYS A 75 133.14 -150.94 54.59
C LYS A 75 132.62 -149.95 55.63
N ALA A 76 133.47 -149.45 56.52
CA ALA A 76 133.10 -148.43 57.50
C ALA A 76 132.92 -147.06 56.82
N GLU A 77 133.81 -146.69 55.91
CA GLU A 77 133.71 -145.48 55.09
C GLU A 77 132.46 -145.47 54.22
N LEU A 78 132.13 -146.59 53.56
CA LEU A 78 130.91 -146.70 52.76
C LEU A 78 129.65 -146.52 53.60
N ARG A 79 129.64 -147.07 54.83
CA ARG A 79 128.56 -146.83 55.80
C ARG A 79 128.49 -145.38 56.26
N ASN A 80 129.64 -144.72 56.46
CA ASN A 80 129.67 -143.29 56.79
C ASN A 80 129.12 -142.45 55.63
N ARG A 81 129.56 -142.70 54.40
CA ARG A 81 129.09 -142.00 53.20
C ARG A 81 127.61 -142.22 52.91
N GLN A 82 127.09 -143.41 53.20
CA GLN A 82 125.66 -143.68 53.12
C GLN A 82 124.88 -142.85 54.15
N ARG A 83 125.34 -142.79 55.41
CA ARG A 83 124.74 -141.95 56.45
C ARG A 83 124.80 -140.47 56.10
N GLU A 84 125.94 -139.97 55.63
CA GLU A 84 126.09 -138.59 55.19
C GLU A 84 125.10 -138.23 54.05
N ARG A 85 124.88 -139.16 53.11
CA ARG A 85 123.86 -139.00 52.05
C ARG A 85 122.45 -138.98 52.62
N GLU A 86 122.10 -139.90 53.50
CA GLU A 86 120.78 -139.94 54.15
C GLU A 86 120.51 -138.67 54.97
N GLU A 87 121.50 -138.21 55.74
CA GLU A 87 121.41 -136.96 56.50
C GLU A 87 121.29 -135.73 55.59
N ALA A 88 121.97 -135.70 54.44
CA ALA A 88 121.84 -134.63 53.46
C ALA A 88 120.45 -134.64 52.79
N GLU A 89 119.93 -135.81 52.42
CA GLU A 89 118.58 -135.96 51.89
C GLU A 89 117.52 -135.52 52.90
N GLU A 90 117.67 -135.87 54.18
CA GLU A 90 116.74 -135.45 55.22
C GLU A 90 116.82 -133.94 55.48
N ARG A 91 118.03 -133.35 55.51
CA ARG A 91 118.21 -131.90 55.56
C ARG A 91 117.50 -131.19 54.41
N HIS A 92 117.70 -131.67 53.17
CA HIS A 92 117.02 -131.11 52.01
C HIS A 92 115.49 -131.26 52.07
N ARG A 93 114.97 -132.39 52.56
CA ARG A 93 113.52 -132.57 52.77
C ARG A 93 112.96 -131.57 53.77
N VAL A 94 113.66 -131.36 54.89
CA VAL A 94 113.28 -130.36 55.90
C VAL A 94 113.33 -128.95 55.30
N GLU A 95 114.39 -128.59 54.58
CA GLU A 95 114.51 -127.29 53.91
C GLU A 95 113.35 -127.05 52.93
N ILE A 96 113.02 -128.02 52.07
CA ILE A 96 111.88 -127.95 51.15
C ILE A 96 110.57 -127.72 51.92
N ASN A 97 110.36 -128.43 53.02
CA ASN A 97 109.17 -128.27 53.85
C ASN A 97 109.09 -126.88 54.50
N VAL A 98 110.21 -126.35 55.00
CA VAL A 98 110.30 -125.00 55.55
C VAL A 98 110.02 -123.96 54.46
N TYR A 99 110.61 -124.08 53.28
CA TYR A 99 110.34 -123.16 52.16
C TYR A 99 108.89 -123.25 51.69
N LYS A 100 108.29 -124.44 51.65
CA LYS A 100 106.88 -124.64 51.33
C LYS A 100 105.96 -123.97 52.35
N GLN A 101 106.28 -124.05 53.65
CA GLN A 101 105.54 -123.36 54.70
C GLN A 101 105.71 -121.84 54.60
N LYS A 102 106.92 -121.34 54.36
CA LYS A 102 107.19 -119.90 54.14
C LYS A 102 106.40 -119.36 52.95
N LEU A 103 106.38 -120.08 51.82
CA LEU A 103 105.61 -119.70 50.65
C LEU A 103 104.11 -119.67 50.94
N LYS A 104 103.57 -120.67 51.66
CA LYS A 104 102.17 -120.67 52.09
C LYS A 104 101.85 -119.47 52.97
N HIS A 105 102.72 -119.15 53.92
CA HIS A 105 102.55 -118.01 54.82
C HIS A 105 102.53 -116.70 54.03
N VAL A 106 103.53 -116.44 53.19
CA VAL A 106 103.59 -115.23 52.35
C VAL A 106 102.38 -115.11 51.43
N LEU A 107 101.94 -116.21 50.80
CA LEU A 107 100.73 -116.21 49.97
C LEU A 107 99.47 -115.91 50.81
N SER A 108 99.36 -116.47 52.01
CA SER A 108 98.23 -116.20 52.90
C SER A 108 98.23 -114.76 53.43
N GLU A 109 99.39 -114.21 53.76
CA GLU A 109 99.53 -112.81 54.18
C GLU A 109 99.16 -111.87 53.03
N HIS A 110 99.70 -112.08 51.83
CA HIS A 110 99.32 -111.29 50.66
C HIS A 110 97.82 -111.40 50.36
N HIS A 111 97.24 -112.61 50.44
CA HIS A 111 95.80 -112.80 50.24
C HIS A 111 94.98 -112.04 51.28
N ASN A 112 95.37 -112.11 52.55
CA ASN A 112 94.70 -111.40 53.65
C ASN A 112 94.83 -109.88 53.47
N SER A 113 96.04 -109.36 53.23
CA SER A 113 96.25 -107.91 53.02
C SER A 113 95.47 -107.38 51.81
N VAL A 114 95.43 -108.13 50.70
CA VAL A 114 94.62 -107.74 49.53
C VAL A 114 93.13 -107.77 49.86
N SER A 115 92.68 -108.74 50.66
CA SER A 115 91.27 -108.84 51.07
C SER A 115 90.88 -107.70 52.02
N GLU A 116 91.74 -107.37 52.99
CA GLU A 116 91.58 -106.22 53.88
C GLU A 116 91.52 -104.91 53.09
N LEU A 117 92.48 -104.66 52.19
CA LEU A 117 92.48 -103.45 51.36
C LEU A 117 91.22 -103.34 50.48
N LYS A 118 90.70 -104.47 49.97
CA LYS A 118 89.45 -104.49 49.22
C LYS A 118 88.25 -104.18 50.12
N LEU A 119 88.19 -104.74 51.32
CA LEU A 119 87.13 -104.46 52.29
C LEU A 119 87.18 -103.00 52.73
N ASP A 120 88.35 -102.46 53.04
CA ASP A 120 88.54 -101.04 53.39
C ASP A 120 88.15 -100.14 52.23
N GLY A 121 88.51 -100.50 50.99
CA GLY A 121 88.10 -99.76 49.79
C GLY A 121 86.58 -99.74 49.60
N VAL A 122 85.90 -100.89 49.80
CA VAL A 122 84.43 -100.97 49.74
C VAL A 122 83.78 -100.19 50.87
N ALA A 123 84.29 -100.30 52.11
CA ALA A 123 83.78 -99.57 53.26
C ALA A 123 83.94 -98.05 53.10
N ALA A 124 85.09 -97.59 52.62
CA ALA A 124 85.34 -96.18 52.33
C ALA A 124 84.42 -95.68 51.19
N SER A 125 84.24 -96.46 50.12
CA SER A 125 83.32 -96.10 49.04
C SER A 125 81.87 -96.03 49.50
N SER A 126 81.42 -96.99 50.32
CA SER A 126 80.07 -97.00 50.91
C SER A 126 79.88 -95.78 51.81
N LEU A 127 80.84 -95.48 52.68
CA LEU A 127 80.77 -94.32 53.57
C LEU A 127 80.70 -93.00 52.79
N MET A 128 81.52 -92.86 51.74
CA MET A 128 81.45 -91.68 50.86
C MET A 128 80.12 -91.57 50.14
N GLN A 129 79.58 -92.69 49.64
CA GLN A 129 78.26 -92.73 49.02
C GLN A 129 77.16 -92.33 50.01
N ASP A 130 77.18 -92.86 51.23
CA ASP A 130 76.22 -92.52 52.29
C ASP A 130 76.29 -91.02 52.64
N GLN A 131 77.49 -90.45 52.79
CA GLN A 131 77.67 -89.02 53.04
C GLN A 131 77.16 -88.16 51.87
N HIS A 132 77.42 -88.58 50.62
CA HIS A 132 76.90 -87.87 49.45
C HIS A 132 75.37 -87.91 49.42
N THR A 133 74.75 -89.08 49.60
CA THR A 133 73.29 -89.21 49.61
C THR A 133 72.66 -88.39 50.74
N GLU A 134 73.27 -88.35 51.93
CA GLU A 134 72.79 -87.51 53.03
C GLU A 134 72.90 -86.01 52.68
N SER A 135 74.01 -85.59 52.07
CA SER A 135 74.19 -84.20 51.65
C SER A 135 73.19 -83.78 50.56
N GLU A 136 72.90 -84.66 49.59
CA GLU A 136 71.90 -84.44 48.56
C GLU A 136 70.50 -84.32 49.15
N LEU A 137 70.13 -85.22 50.07
CA LEU A 137 68.84 -85.16 50.77
C LEU A 137 68.69 -83.86 51.57
N ARG A 138 69.75 -83.42 52.28
CA ARG A 138 69.74 -82.14 53.00
C ARG A 138 69.53 -80.96 52.05
N LEU A 139 70.25 -80.93 50.92
CA LEU A 139 70.09 -79.88 49.90
C LEU A 139 68.71 -79.89 49.25
N GLN A 140 68.15 -81.06 48.96
CA GLN A 140 66.79 -81.20 48.45
C GLN A 140 65.76 -80.66 49.44
N ASN A 141 65.89 -81.01 50.73
CA ASN A 141 65.01 -80.51 51.79
C ASN A 141 65.11 -78.99 51.95
N ILE A 142 66.33 -78.41 51.93
CA ILE A 142 66.52 -76.95 51.97
C ILE A 142 65.89 -76.30 50.74
N THR A 143 66.09 -76.87 49.55
CA THR A 143 65.53 -76.34 48.30
C THR A 143 64.00 -76.35 48.33
N HIS A 144 63.39 -77.44 48.80
CA HIS A 144 61.95 -77.53 48.98
C HIS A 144 61.42 -76.55 50.03
N GLY A 145 62.12 -76.38 51.15
CA GLY A 145 61.79 -75.38 52.18
C GLY A 145 61.81 -73.96 51.62
N LEU A 146 62.91 -73.57 50.94
CA LEU A 146 63.03 -72.26 50.31
C LEU A 146 61.95 -72.00 49.25
N GLN A 147 61.56 -73.03 48.49
CA GLN A 147 60.45 -72.92 47.54
C GLN A 147 59.10 -72.72 48.24
N ALA A 148 58.87 -73.38 49.37
CA ALA A 148 57.65 -73.20 50.16
C ALA A 148 57.59 -71.78 50.74
N ASP A 149 58.68 -71.30 51.34
CA ASP A 149 58.80 -69.94 51.88
C ASP A 149 58.57 -68.89 50.80
N LEU A 150 59.14 -69.09 49.60
CA LEU A 150 58.93 -68.19 48.46
C LEU A 150 57.45 -68.13 48.06
N ARG A 151 56.77 -69.28 47.97
CA ARG A 151 55.33 -69.33 47.66
C ARG A 151 54.50 -68.64 48.74
N GLU A 152 54.84 -68.84 50.01
CA GLU A 152 54.16 -68.18 51.12
C GLU A 152 54.34 -66.66 51.06
N LYS A 153 55.57 -66.17 50.83
CA LYS A 153 55.85 -64.74 50.67
C LYS A 153 55.13 -64.13 49.47
N GLN A 154 55.06 -64.84 48.35
CA GLN A 154 54.29 -64.41 47.19
C GLN A 154 52.80 -64.29 47.51
N LEU A 155 52.23 -65.27 48.23
CA LEU A 155 50.82 -65.24 48.65
C LEU A 155 50.55 -64.10 49.64
N GLN A 156 51.43 -63.91 50.64
CA GLN A 156 51.36 -62.78 51.58
C GLN A 156 51.37 -61.44 50.83
N ASN A 157 52.31 -61.25 49.89
CA ASN A 157 52.38 -60.02 49.09
C ASN A 157 51.11 -59.82 48.23
N GLN A 158 50.58 -60.87 47.61
CA GLN A 158 49.33 -60.79 46.86
C GLN A 158 48.15 -60.38 47.77
N ASN A 159 48.08 -60.92 48.98
CA ASN A 159 47.06 -60.55 49.95
C ASN A 159 47.21 -59.10 50.41
N CYS A 160 48.43 -58.64 50.72
CA CYS A 160 48.68 -57.23 51.05
C CYS A 160 48.27 -56.28 49.91
N ILE A 161 48.56 -56.64 48.64
CA ILE A 161 48.12 -55.85 47.48
C ILE A 161 46.59 -55.81 47.39
N LYS A 162 45.91 -56.95 47.60
CA LYS A 162 44.44 -57.01 47.59
C LYS A 162 43.84 -56.14 48.70
N GLU A 163 44.37 -56.23 49.91
CA GLU A 163 43.95 -55.42 51.05
C GLU A 163 44.15 -53.93 50.79
N LEU A 164 45.31 -53.54 50.25
CA LEU A 164 45.59 -52.14 49.92
C LEU A 164 44.63 -51.62 48.84
N LYS A 165 44.34 -52.42 47.81
CA LYS A 165 43.34 -52.07 46.78
C LYS A 165 41.95 -51.90 47.37
N LEU A 166 41.54 -52.79 48.28
CA LEU A 166 40.23 -52.70 48.94
C LEU A 166 40.14 -51.44 49.80
N LYS A 167 41.17 -51.13 50.60
CA LYS A 167 41.25 -49.89 51.39
C LYS A 167 41.13 -48.65 50.50
N HIS A 168 41.90 -48.61 49.41
CA HIS A 168 41.83 -47.50 48.45
C HIS A 168 40.43 -47.35 47.84
N GLN A 169 39.75 -48.46 47.51
CA GLN A 169 38.39 -48.42 46.98
C GLN A 169 37.39 -47.86 48.01
N VAL A 170 37.54 -48.23 49.28
CA VAL A 170 36.71 -47.67 50.37
C VAL A 170 36.95 -46.18 50.53
N GLU A 171 38.21 -45.73 50.56
CA GLU A 171 38.55 -44.30 50.64
C GLU A 171 37.97 -43.49 49.46
N LEU A 172 38.05 -44.02 48.23
CA LEU A 172 37.44 -43.39 47.05
C LEU A 172 35.92 -43.30 47.17
N MET A 173 35.26 -44.34 47.71
CA MET A 173 33.82 -44.35 47.91
C MET A 173 33.39 -43.35 48.98
N GLU A 174 34.11 -43.27 50.10
CA GLU A 174 33.88 -42.28 51.16
C GLU A 174 34.05 -40.85 50.63
N LEU A 175 35.13 -40.60 49.89
CA LEU A 175 35.39 -39.29 49.27
C LEU A 175 34.28 -38.91 48.27
N THR A 176 33.85 -39.86 47.44
CA THR A 176 32.75 -39.64 46.49
C THR A 176 31.46 -39.31 47.22
N ASN A 177 31.12 -40.05 48.27
CA ASN A 177 29.93 -39.79 49.09
C ASN A 177 29.98 -38.41 49.76
N ASP A 178 31.14 -37.98 50.24
CA ASP A 178 31.31 -36.67 50.85
C ASP A 178 31.16 -35.52 49.83
N TYR A 179 31.65 -35.69 48.61
CA TYR A 179 31.39 -34.74 47.52
C TYR A 179 29.93 -34.74 47.11
N ASP A 180 29.28 -35.89 47.02
CA ASP A 180 27.85 -35.99 46.72
C ASP A 180 27.00 -35.28 47.79
N LYS A 181 27.33 -35.43 49.08
CA LYS A 181 26.68 -34.70 50.17
C LYS A 181 26.87 -33.19 50.00
N LYS A 182 28.10 -32.72 49.78
CA LYS A 182 28.39 -31.29 49.56
C LYS A 182 27.63 -30.73 48.36
N ILE A 183 27.57 -31.47 47.26
CA ILE A 183 26.81 -31.07 46.07
C ILE A 183 25.32 -30.95 46.40
N ARG A 184 24.73 -31.95 47.08
CA ARG A 184 23.32 -31.91 47.50
C ARG A 184 23.04 -30.73 48.44
N GLU A 185 23.89 -30.49 49.43
CA GLU A 185 23.76 -29.36 50.34
C GLU A 185 23.78 -28.01 49.59
N ILE A 186 24.69 -27.86 48.62
CA ILE A 186 24.74 -26.67 47.77
C ILE A 186 23.46 -26.55 46.94
N GLN A 187 23.02 -27.63 46.29
CA GLN A 187 21.79 -27.64 45.49
C GLN A 187 20.57 -27.23 46.32
N VAL A 188 20.41 -27.80 47.52
CA VAL A 188 19.31 -27.46 48.43
C VAL A 188 19.37 -25.98 48.82
N LYS A 189 20.53 -25.48 49.26
CA LYS A 189 20.72 -24.06 49.64
C LYS A 189 20.35 -23.10 48.51
N TYR A 190 20.78 -23.38 47.28
CA TYR A 190 20.45 -22.53 46.13
C TYR A 190 19.00 -22.68 45.67
N HIS A 191 18.40 -23.87 45.81
CA HIS A 191 16.99 -24.07 45.53
C HIS A 191 16.10 -23.29 46.51
N GLU A 192 16.38 -23.36 47.81
CA GLU A 192 15.70 -22.58 48.85
C GLU A 192 15.85 -21.07 48.59
N LYS A 193 17.06 -20.60 48.29
CA LYS A 193 17.30 -19.20 47.95
C LYS A 193 16.49 -18.75 46.72
N MET A 194 16.39 -19.60 45.70
CA MET A 194 15.59 -19.32 44.51
C MET A 194 14.09 -19.24 44.84
N GLN A 195 13.57 -20.18 45.63
CA GLN A 195 12.17 -20.16 46.07
C GLN A 195 11.85 -18.89 46.87
N LEU A 196 12.71 -18.51 47.82
CA LEU A 196 12.55 -17.27 48.59
C LEU A 196 12.52 -16.03 47.69
N MET A 197 13.44 -15.93 46.73
CA MET A 197 13.44 -14.84 45.75
C MET A 197 12.14 -14.79 44.94
N VAL A 198 11.66 -15.94 44.45
CA VAL A 198 10.40 -16.01 43.69
C VAL A 198 9.20 -15.59 44.55
N GLU A 199 9.16 -16.01 45.81
CA GLU A 199 8.12 -15.60 46.75
C GLU A 199 8.15 -14.11 47.06
N GLU A 200 9.34 -13.53 47.28
CA GLU A 200 9.52 -12.10 47.53
C GLU A 200 9.12 -11.25 46.32
N GLU A 201 9.58 -11.60 45.12
CA GLU A 201 9.17 -10.96 43.87
C GLU A 201 7.66 -11.10 43.64
N GLY A 202 7.10 -12.27 43.94
CA GLY A 202 5.66 -12.51 43.86
C GLY A 202 4.87 -11.66 44.84
N LYS A 203 5.36 -11.47 46.08
CA LYS A 203 4.76 -10.55 47.06
C LYS A 203 4.84 -9.10 46.58
N ARG A 204 5.99 -8.67 46.05
CA ARG A 204 6.17 -7.30 45.52
C ARG A 204 5.23 -7.02 44.36
N ARG A 205 5.16 -7.92 43.38
CA ARG A 205 4.23 -7.80 42.24
C ARG A 205 2.76 -7.74 42.69
N ARG A 206 2.36 -8.56 43.66
CA ARG A 206 0.99 -8.48 44.22
C ARG A 206 0.71 -7.14 44.90
N ALA A 207 1.67 -6.61 45.64
CA ALA A 207 1.54 -5.29 46.26
C ALA A 207 1.39 -4.17 45.21
N GLU A 208 2.24 -4.16 44.16
CA GLU A 208 2.16 -3.20 43.06
C GLU A 208 0.81 -3.26 42.31
N VAL A 209 0.29 -4.46 42.07
CA VAL A 209 -1.03 -4.66 41.45
C VAL A 209 -2.13 -4.10 42.35
N ASN A 210 -2.11 -4.41 43.64
CA ASN A 210 -3.10 -3.89 44.58
C ASN A 210 -3.07 -2.35 44.65
N GLU A 211 -1.89 -1.74 44.71
CA GLU A 211 -1.74 -0.27 44.69
C GLU A 211 -2.27 0.34 43.37
N LEU A 212 -2.09 -0.34 42.24
CA LEU A 212 -2.61 0.13 40.96
C LEU A 212 -4.13 -0.02 40.90
N GLU A 213 -4.68 -1.14 41.37
CA GLU A 213 -6.12 -1.34 41.50
C GLU A 213 -6.75 -0.27 42.40
N ASP A 214 -6.14 0.03 43.54
CA ASP A 214 -6.67 1.03 44.47
C ASP A 214 -6.63 2.44 43.87
N ARG A 215 -5.56 2.77 43.11
CA ARG A 215 -5.51 4.01 42.30
C ARG A 215 -6.61 4.06 41.24
N MET A 216 -6.84 2.95 40.53
CA MET A 216 -7.90 2.88 39.50
C MET A 216 -9.29 3.00 40.14
N LYS A 217 -9.55 2.30 41.25
CA LYS A 217 -10.79 2.41 42.02
C LYS A 217 -11.02 3.85 42.48
N SER A 218 -10.00 4.49 43.05
CA SER A 218 -10.07 5.90 43.44
C SER A 218 -10.39 6.82 42.25
N ARG A 219 -9.76 6.60 41.08
CA ARG A 219 -10.04 7.39 39.87
C ARG A 219 -11.47 7.20 39.36
N ILE A 220 -11.99 5.97 39.42
CA ILE A 220 -13.39 5.68 39.06
C ILE A 220 -14.33 6.46 39.98
N VAL A 221 -14.09 6.44 41.29
CA VAL A 221 -14.90 7.21 42.26
C VAL A 221 -14.86 8.70 41.94
N THR A 222 -13.69 9.29 41.72
CA THR A 222 -13.58 10.71 41.35
C THR A 222 -14.32 11.02 40.04
N MET A 223 -14.20 10.18 39.02
CA MET A 223 -14.90 10.36 37.75
C MET A 223 -16.43 10.28 37.93
N MET A 224 -16.91 9.33 38.74
CA MET A 224 -18.34 9.24 39.06
C MET A 224 -18.83 10.51 39.77
N GLU A 225 -18.09 11.02 40.75
CA GLU A 225 -18.43 12.27 41.44
C GLU A 225 -18.45 13.48 40.50
N GLU A 226 -17.51 13.56 39.56
CA GLU A 226 -17.47 14.60 38.52
C GLU A 226 -18.66 14.51 37.57
N HIS A 227 -19.00 13.31 37.10
CA HIS A 227 -20.17 13.07 36.25
C HIS A 227 -21.47 13.39 36.98
N ASP A 228 -21.63 12.94 38.23
CA ASP A 228 -22.80 13.26 39.06
C ASP A 228 -22.94 14.77 39.28
N ARG A 229 -21.81 15.48 39.46
CA ARG A 229 -21.80 16.94 39.57
C ARG A 229 -22.23 17.61 38.27
N ALA A 230 -21.77 17.12 37.12
CA ALA A 230 -22.16 17.63 35.81
C ALA A 230 -23.65 17.37 35.52
N LEU A 231 -24.15 16.18 35.87
CA LEU A 231 -25.57 15.83 35.74
C LEU A 231 -26.43 16.76 36.59
N ARG A 232 -26.09 16.96 37.87
CA ARG A 232 -26.79 17.94 38.73
C ARG A 232 -26.77 19.34 38.13
N GLY A 233 -25.63 19.80 37.62
CA GLY A 233 -25.54 21.10 36.95
C GLY A 233 -26.43 21.21 35.70
N ALA A 234 -26.56 20.13 34.92
CA ALA A 234 -27.47 20.07 33.78
C ALA A 234 -28.94 20.07 34.22
N GLU A 235 -29.30 19.30 35.25
CA GLU A 235 -30.64 19.29 35.85
C GLU A 235 -31.03 20.67 36.37
N GLU A 236 -30.13 21.36 37.08
CA GLU A 236 -30.32 22.73 37.55
C GLU A 236 -30.50 23.71 36.39
N TYR A 237 -29.71 23.59 35.32
CA TYR A 237 -29.85 24.40 34.11
C TYR A 237 -31.22 24.20 33.46
N TYR A 238 -31.63 22.95 33.22
CA TYR A 238 -32.92 22.64 32.60
C TYR A 238 -34.09 23.08 33.50
N SER A 239 -33.99 22.89 34.82
CA SER A 239 -34.98 23.38 35.78
C SER A 239 -35.11 24.91 35.75
N THR A 240 -33.98 25.61 35.61
CA THR A 240 -33.96 27.08 35.47
C THR A 240 -34.61 27.52 34.16
N VAL A 241 -34.27 26.88 33.03
CA VAL A 241 -34.89 27.16 31.72
C VAL A 241 -36.40 26.88 31.77
N GLN A 242 -36.81 25.76 32.35
CA GLN A 242 -38.21 25.40 32.51
C GLN A 242 -38.96 26.43 33.36
N SER A 243 -38.35 26.89 34.45
CA SER A 243 -38.92 27.94 35.31
C SER A 243 -39.05 29.28 34.57
N LYS A 244 -38.06 29.65 33.74
CA LYS A 244 -38.15 30.84 32.86
C LYS A 244 -39.24 30.71 31.81
N LEU A 245 -39.32 29.57 31.12
CA LEU A 245 -40.37 29.31 30.13
C LEU A 245 -41.77 29.39 30.75
N LEU A 246 -41.95 28.88 31.98
CA LEU A 246 -43.21 29.01 32.72
C LEU A 246 -43.52 30.47 33.09
N ALA A 247 -42.51 31.25 33.48
CA ALA A 247 -42.67 32.68 33.76
C ALA A 247 -43.05 33.45 32.48
N ASP A 248 -42.37 33.21 31.37
CA ASP A 248 -42.66 33.82 30.07
C ASP A 248 -44.05 33.44 29.58
N GLN A 249 -44.47 32.17 29.74
CA GLN A 249 -45.82 31.72 29.41
C GLN A 249 -46.87 32.46 30.24
N LYS A 250 -46.57 32.79 31.50
CA LYS A 250 -47.47 33.57 32.35
C LYS A 250 -47.57 35.01 31.87
N VAL A 251 -46.45 35.66 31.56
CA VAL A 251 -46.42 37.03 31.00
C VAL A 251 -47.21 37.11 29.69
N LEU A 252 -46.98 36.18 28.76
CA LEU A 252 -47.71 36.14 27.50
C LEU A 252 -49.22 35.94 27.68
N LYS A 253 -49.66 35.20 28.71
CA LYS A 253 -51.09 35.06 29.05
C LYS A 253 -51.66 36.36 29.60
N ASP A 254 -50.91 37.04 30.47
CA ASP A 254 -51.33 38.32 31.05
C ASP A 254 -51.44 39.38 29.94
N ASP A 255 -50.45 39.50 29.05
CA ASP A 255 -50.46 40.38 27.88
C ASP A 255 -51.64 40.08 26.93
N PHE A 256 -51.89 38.80 26.64
CA PHE A 256 -53.04 38.39 25.83
C PHE A 256 -54.37 38.86 26.45
N SER A 257 -54.51 38.72 27.77
CA SER A 257 -55.71 39.16 28.49
C SER A 257 -55.87 40.69 28.47
N GLU A 258 -54.77 41.44 28.42
CA GLU A 258 -54.78 42.90 28.37
C GLU A 258 -55.12 43.41 26.96
N VAL A 259 -54.53 42.83 25.92
CA VAL A 259 -54.89 43.12 24.52
C VAL A 259 -56.37 42.80 24.25
N GLN A 260 -56.89 41.71 24.81
CA GLN A 260 -58.30 41.36 24.69
C GLN A 260 -59.23 42.41 25.34
N LYS A 261 -58.84 42.98 26.49
CA LYS A 261 -59.58 44.09 27.13
C LYS A 261 -59.53 45.36 26.29
N GLN A 262 -58.36 45.71 25.75
CA GLN A 262 -58.20 46.88 24.88
C GLN A 262 -59.04 46.76 23.61
N HIS A 263 -59.09 45.58 22.98
CA HIS A 263 -59.97 45.32 21.83
C HIS A 263 -61.44 45.52 22.17
N ALA A 264 -61.91 44.97 23.30
CA ALA A 264 -63.29 45.14 23.75
C ALA A 264 -63.65 46.62 24.05
N GLN A 265 -62.66 47.42 24.42
CA GLN A 265 -62.81 48.85 24.68
C GLN A 265 -62.86 49.65 23.38
N ALA A 266 -62.00 49.33 22.41
CA ALA A 266 -62.03 49.89 21.07
C ALA A 266 -63.32 49.56 20.30
N ASP A 267 -63.87 48.34 20.46
CA ASP A 267 -65.16 47.97 19.87
C ASP A 267 -66.33 48.81 20.42
N LYS A 268 -66.30 49.16 21.71
CA LYS A 268 -67.29 50.06 22.33
C LYS A 268 -67.18 51.48 21.79
N GLU A 269 -65.97 51.99 21.62
CA GLU A 269 -65.73 53.31 21.04
C GLU A 269 -66.14 53.37 19.56
N LEU A 270 -65.86 52.30 18.80
CA LEU A 270 -66.30 52.15 17.41
C LEU A 270 -67.84 52.11 17.29
N SER A 271 -68.51 51.39 18.19
CA SER A 271 -69.99 51.33 18.25
C SER A 271 -70.59 52.71 18.56
N ALA A 272 -70.03 53.45 19.52
CA ALA A 272 -70.45 54.82 19.83
C ALA A 272 -70.22 55.78 18.65
N ALA A 273 -69.06 55.70 18.00
CA ALA A 273 -68.75 56.49 16.81
C ALA A 273 -69.65 56.16 15.60
N GLN A 274 -70.05 54.89 15.44
CA GLN A 274 -71.02 54.48 14.41
C GLN A 274 -72.43 55.01 14.68
N GLN A 275 -72.85 55.10 15.94
CA GLN A 275 -74.14 55.65 16.34
C GLN A 275 -74.19 57.18 16.10
N GLU A 276 -73.11 57.89 16.39
CA GLU A 276 -72.94 59.32 16.08
C GLU A 276 -72.88 59.56 14.55
N ASN A 277 -72.21 58.67 13.79
CA ASN A 277 -72.19 58.72 12.32
C ASN A 277 -73.57 58.52 11.70
N ARG A 278 -74.43 57.66 12.28
CA ARG A 278 -75.82 57.50 11.81
C ARG A 278 -76.63 58.79 12.03
N ARG A 279 -76.47 59.42 13.21
CA ARG A 279 -77.15 60.68 13.55
C ARG A 279 -76.74 61.84 12.64
N LEU A 280 -75.44 61.93 12.32
CA LEU A 280 -74.91 62.93 11.37
C LEU A 280 -75.30 62.63 9.92
N ARG A 281 -75.40 61.34 9.53
CA ARG A 281 -75.88 60.96 8.18
C ARG A 281 -77.36 61.28 7.97
N GLU A 282 -78.21 61.11 8.97
CA GLU A 282 -79.64 61.47 8.86
C GLU A 282 -79.82 62.99 8.74
N ALA A 283 -79.06 63.79 9.50
CA ALA A 283 -79.05 65.26 9.37
C ALA A 283 -78.42 65.76 8.05
N LEU A 284 -77.43 65.05 7.51
CA LEU A 284 -76.83 65.33 6.21
C LEU A 284 -77.79 64.95 5.07
N GLN A 285 -78.52 63.84 5.17
CA GLN A 285 -79.47 63.38 4.16
C GLN A 285 -80.70 64.30 4.04
N GLU A 286 -81.14 64.93 5.13
CA GLU A 286 -82.21 65.95 5.13
C GLU A 286 -81.74 67.29 4.50
N ALA A 287 -80.45 67.63 4.63
CA ALA A 287 -79.82 68.76 3.95
C ALA A 287 -79.50 68.45 2.47
N GLU A 288 -79.13 67.21 2.15
CA GLU A 288 -78.81 66.71 0.81
C GLU A 288 -80.06 66.52 -0.06
N GLN A 289 -81.24 66.23 0.50
CA GLN A 289 -82.49 66.19 -0.28
C GLN A 289 -82.98 67.58 -0.75
N LYS A 290 -82.60 68.68 -0.07
CA LYS A 290 -82.87 70.06 -0.54
C LYS A 290 -81.83 70.58 -1.54
N LEU A 291 -80.70 69.89 -1.66
CA LEU A 291 -79.53 70.28 -2.43
C LEU A 291 -79.65 70.07 -3.96
N PRO A 292 -80.32 69.02 -4.51
CA PRO A 292 -80.52 68.87 -5.95
C PRO A 292 -81.60 69.80 -6.51
N GLU A 293 -82.60 70.20 -5.72
CA GLU A 293 -83.62 71.19 -6.12
C GLU A 293 -82.98 72.59 -6.33
N LEU A 294 -82.11 73.01 -5.39
CA LEU A 294 -81.36 74.26 -5.45
C LEU A 294 -80.17 74.19 -6.44
N HIS A 295 -79.50 73.04 -6.61
CA HIS A 295 -78.46 72.87 -7.64
C HIS A 295 -79.04 72.86 -9.05
N ARG A 296 -80.23 72.29 -9.30
CA ARG A 296 -80.89 72.39 -10.61
C ARG A 296 -81.23 73.84 -10.95
N GLN A 297 -81.76 74.60 -9.99
CA GLN A 297 -82.06 76.02 -10.17
C GLN A 297 -80.80 76.89 -10.32
N LEU A 298 -79.70 76.57 -9.62
CA LEU A 298 -78.42 77.27 -9.74
C LEU A 298 -77.65 76.90 -11.02
N GLN A 299 -77.78 75.66 -11.52
CA GLN A 299 -77.15 75.19 -12.76
C GLN A 299 -77.92 75.70 -13.99
N GLU A 300 -79.25 75.78 -13.95
CA GLU A 300 -80.08 76.50 -14.93
C GLU A 300 -79.76 78.00 -14.90
N TYR A 301 -79.63 78.63 -13.73
CA TYR A 301 -79.24 80.04 -13.60
C TYR A 301 -77.80 80.31 -14.05
N ASN A 302 -76.83 79.44 -13.76
CA ASN A 302 -75.42 79.63 -14.18
C ASN A 302 -75.19 79.29 -15.65
N GLN A 303 -75.87 78.27 -16.22
CA GLN A 303 -75.89 78.05 -17.66
C GLN A 303 -76.63 79.18 -18.38
N ALA A 304 -77.73 79.69 -17.83
CA ALA A 304 -78.41 80.88 -18.34
C ALA A 304 -77.54 82.14 -18.18
N LYS A 305 -76.76 82.31 -17.11
CA LYS A 305 -75.87 83.47 -16.88
C LYS A 305 -74.61 83.41 -17.74
N ALA A 306 -74.05 82.23 -18.01
CA ALA A 306 -72.93 82.06 -18.95
C ALA A 306 -73.40 82.17 -20.41
N LYS A 307 -74.56 81.59 -20.77
CA LYS A 307 -75.21 81.85 -22.06
C LYS A 307 -75.64 83.29 -22.19
N MET A 308 -76.12 83.95 -21.14
CA MET A 308 -76.49 85.37 -21.16
C MET A 308 -75.24 86.24 -21.18
N ALA A 309 -74.10 85.89 -20.58
CA ALA A 309 -72.85 86.65 -20.73
C ALA A 309 -72.25 86.51 -22.13
N ALA A 310 -72.23 85.29 -22.69
CA ALA A 310 -71.79 85.06 -24.08
C ALA A 310 -72.78 85.64 -25.10
N SER A 311 -74.08 85.58 -24.83
CA SER A 311 -75.13 86.21 -25.64
C SER A 311 -75.16 87.71 -25.43
N ARG A 312 -74.79 88.28 -24.27
CA ARG A 312 -74.68 89.73 -24.02
C ARG A 312 -73.38 90.32 -24.57
N ALA A 313 -72.31 89.53 -24.68
CA ALA A 313 -71.13 89.89 -25.45
C ALA A 313 -71.41 89.82 -26.96
N ARG A 314 -72.10 88.78 -27.45
CA ARG A 314 -72.61 88.74 -28.83
C ARG A 314 -73.66 89.79 -29.12
N LEU A 315 -74.52 90.14 -28.15
CA LEU A 315 -75.52 91.19 -28.23
C LEU A 315 -74.84 92.55 -28.17
N LYS A 316 -73.73 92.75 -27.44
CA LYS A 316 -72.96 94.01 -27.53
C LYS A 316 -72.26 94.17 -28.88
N VAL A 317 -71.73 93.08 -29.46
CA VAL A 317 -71.19 93.10 -30.82
C VAL A 317 -72.32 93.31 -31.83
N LYS A 318 -73.44 92.59 -31.71
CA LYS A 318 -74.62 92.75 -32.56
C LYS A 318 -75.35 94.06 -32.34
N GLU A 319 -75.32 94.66 -31.16
CA GLU A 319 -75.83 96.00 -30.83
C GLU A 319 -74.89 97.08 -31.33
N LYS A 320 -73.58 96.82 -31.39
CA LYS A 320 -72.66 97.71 -32.07
C LYS A 320 -72.88 97.61 -33.57
N GLU A 321 -72.96 96.40 -34.13
CA GLU A 321 -73.32 96.17 -35.53
C GLU A 321 -74.71 96.68 -35.87
N THR A 322 -75.73 96.58 -35.00
CA THR A 322 -77.04 97.18 -35.24
C THR A 322 -77.04 98.66 -34.96
N ARG A 323 -76.25 99.23 -34.04
CA ARG A 323 -76.11 100.70 -33.97
C ARG A 323 -75.39 101.23 -35.20
N ASP A 324 -74.35 100.55 -35.67
CA ASP A 324 -73.62 100.91 -36.88
C ASP A 324 -74.51 100.71 -38.11
N LEU A 325 -75.26 99.59 -38.23
CA LEU A 325 -76.28 99.39 -39.26
C LEU A 325 -77.48 100.32 -39.09
N THR A 326 -77.87 100.73 -37.89
CA THR A 326 -78.98 101.67 -37.66
C THR A 326 -78.53 103.06 -38.01
N VAL A 327 -77.29 103.46 -37.75
CA VAL A 327 -76.72 104.71 -38.24
C VAL A 327 -76.53 104.64 -39.76
N GLU A 328 -76.06 103.53 -40.32
CA GLU A 328 -76.01 103.35 -41.78
C GLU A 328 -77.40 103.29 -42.39
N TYR A 329 -78.37 102.64 -41.75
CA TYR A 329 -79.76 102.56 -42.18
C TYR A 329 -80.49 103.87 -41.96
N GLU A 330 -80.17 104.67 -40.95
CA GLU A 330 -80.68 106.04 -40.71
C GLU A 330 -80.02 107.02 -41.68
N LEU A 331 -78.74 106.87 -41.99
CA LEU A 331 -78.06 107.65 -43.04
C LEU A 331 -78.59 107.26 -44.42
N LEU A 332 -78.85 105.98 -44.65
CA LEU A 332 -79.44 105.47 -45.89
C LEU A 332 -80.93 105.78 -45.95
N LEU A 333 -81.66 105.82 -44.82
CA LEU A 333 -83.03 106.31 -44.71
C LEU A 333 -83.07 107.80 -44.91
N GLN A 334 -82.15 108.58 -44.36
CA GLN A 334 -82.08 110.02 -44.59
C GLN A 334 -81.66 110.30 -46.03
N ALA A 335 -80.78 109.49 -46.62
CA ALA A 335 -80.45 109.56 -48.03
C ALA A 335 -81.63 109.10 -48.90
N PHE A 336 -82.36 108.07 -48.50
CA PHE A 336 -83.53 107.55 -49.19
C PHE A 336 -84.73 108.49 -49.03
N GLU A 337 -84.91 109.13 -47.88
CA GLU A 337 -85.90 110.18 -47.62
C GLU A 337 -85.51 111.44 -48.37
N LYS A 338 -84.23 111.80 -48.45
CA LYS A 338 -83.79 112.89 -49.33
C LYS A 338 -84.02 112.54 -50.79
N VAL A 339 -83.72 111.32 -51.23
CA VAL A 339 -83.99 110.87 -52.60
C VAL A 339 -85.50 110.72 -52.85
N GLN A 340 -86.29 110.33 -51.86
CA GLN A 340 -87.75 110.27 -51.93
C GLN A 340 -88.35 111.67 -51.92
N GLN A 341 -87.82 112.61 -51.13
CA GLN A 341 -88.21 114.02 -51.14
C GLN A 341 -87.78 114.67 -52.44
N GLU A 342 -86.60 114.38 -52.97
CA GLU A 342 -86.14 114.85 -54.27
C GLU A 342 -86.98 114.25 -55.38
N ARG A 343 -87.33 112.95 -55.30
CA ARG A 343 -88.28 112.29 -56.20
C ARG A 343 -89.67 112.88 -56.05
N ASP A 344 -90.16 113.15 -54.85
CA ASP A 344 -91.49 113.68 -54.57
C ASP A 344 -91.58 115.16 -54.91
N GLU A 345 -90.49 115.92 -54.78
CA GLU A 345 -90.38 117.27 -55.26
C GLU A 345 -90.19 117.30 -56.76
N LEU A 346 -89.49 116.34 -57.37
CA LEU A 346 -89.46 116.17 -58.83
C LEU A 346 -90.83 115.78 -59.34
N LEU A 347 -91.52 114.83 -58.70
CA LEU A 347 -92.87 114.41 -59.03
C LEU A 347 -93.85 115.55 -58.79
N ARG A 348 -93.73 116.32 -57.70
CA ARG A 348 -94.58 117.48 -57.41
C ARG A 348 -94.28 118.61 -58.39
N ARG A 349 -93.01 118.91 -58.69
CA ARG A 349 -92.63 119.90 -59.71
C ARG A 349 -93.04 119.47 -61.10
N GLN A 350 -92.96 118.18 -61.41
CA GLN A 350 -93.43 117.60 -62.65
C GLN A 350 -94.95 117.64 -62.70
N THR A 351 -95.65 117.36 -61.60
CA THR A 351 -97.11 117.48 -61.50
C THR A 351 -97.52 118.95 -61.58
N GLU A 352 -96.77 119.88 -61.01
CA GLU A 352 -96.98 121.32 -61.13
C GLU A 352 -96.68 121.82 -62.54
N THR A 353 -95.60 121.37 -63.20
CA THR A 353 -95.35 121.72 -64.61
C THR A 353 -96.33 121.03 -65.55
N ILE A 354 -96.80 119.82 -65.26
CA ILE A 354 -97.87 119.14 -65.99
C ILE A 354 -99.19 119.89 -65.78
N LEU A 355 -99.54 120.29 -64.56
CA LEU A 355 -100.74 121.07 -64.27
C LEU A 355 -100.66 122.49 -64.85
N ASP A 356 -99.49 123.12 -64.86
CA ASP A 356 -99.27 124.43 -65.48
C ASP A 356 -99.26 124.32 -67.01
N MET A 357 -98.72 123.22 -67.57
CA MET A 357 -98.89 122.87 -68.99
C MET A 357 -100.32 122.51 -69.32
N GLN A 358 -101.06 121.82 -68.45
CA GLN A 358 -102.47 121.48 -68.64
C GLN A 358 -103.37 122.69 -68.42
N GLN A 359 -102.99 123.66 -67.59
CA GLN A 359 -103.66 124.95 -67.50
C GLN A 359 -103.35 125.80 -68.73
N LYS A 360 -102.11 125.82 -69.23
CA LYS A 360 -101.74 126.53 -70.46
C LYS A 360 -102.33 125.87 -71.72
N SER A 361 -102.32 124.53 -71.78
CA SER A 361 -102.95 123.76 -72.85
C SER A 361 -104.45 123.85 -72.71
N GLY A 362 -105.01 123.71 -71.52
CA GLY A 362 -106.43 123.85 -71.22
C GLY A 362 -106.95 125.27 -71.44
N LEU A 363 -106.15 126.32 -71.22
CA LEU A 363 -106.48 127.69 -71.63
C LEU A 363 -106.44 127.82 -73.15
N LYS A 364 -105.48 127.17 -73.83
CA LYS A 364 -105.45 127.07 -75.30
C LYS A 364 -106.62 126.27 -75.85
N GLU A 365 -107.00 125.20 -75.17
CA GLU A 365 -108.06 124.26 -75.52
C GLU A 365 -109.41 124.92 -75.27
N LEU A 366 -109.61 125.61 -74.15
CA LEU A 366 -110.80 126.43 -73.87
C LEU A 366 -110.92 127.62 -74.84
N LEU A 367 -109.79 128.19 -75.30
CA LEU A 367 -109.78 129.27 -76.29
C LEU A 367 -110.04 128.73 -77.71
N LEU A 368 -109.55 127.51 -78.01
CA LEU A 368 -109.87 126.77 -79.22
C LEU A 368 -111.31 126.24 -79.21
N GLU A 369 -111.83 125.80 -78.08
CA GLU A 369 -113.22 125.39 -77.83
C GLU A 369 -114.13 126.60 -77.86
N ARG A 370 -113.72 127.77 -77.38
CA ARG A 370 -114.49 129.02 -77.59
C ARG A 370 -114.48 129.43 -79.06
N LYS A 371 -113.36 129.25 -79.77
CA LYS A 371 -113.30 129.48 -81.21
C LYS A 371 -114.12 128.44 -81.98
N LEU A 372 -114.07 127.17 -81.58
CA LEU A 372 -114.86 126.08 -82.15
C LEU A 372 -116.32 126.30 -81.85
N ALA A 373 -116.72 126.53 -80.60
CA ALA A 373 -118.09 126.87 -80.24
C ALA A 373 -118.57 128.13 -80.95
N ALA A 374 -117.76 129.19 -81.12
CA ALA A 374 -118.16 130.35 -81.93
C ALA A 374 -118.26 130.02 -83.43
N LEU A 375 -117.39 129.14 -83.95
CA LEU A 375 -117.46 128.64 -85.32
C LEU A 375 -118.62 127.66 -85.53
N THR A 376 -118.97 126.85 -84.54
CA THR A 376 -120.07 125.89 -84.51
C THR A 376 -121.36 126.64 -84.29
N GLU A 377 -121.42 127.69 -83.47
CA GLU A 377 -122.60 128.55 -83.33
C GLU A 377 -122.81 129.40 -84.57
N THR A 378 -121.74 129.81 -85.27
CA THR A 378 -121.88 130.43 -86.61
C THR A 378 -122.23 129.40 -87.68
N LEU A 379 -121.74 128.17 -87.61
CA LEU A 379 -122.12 127.05 -88.47
C LEU A 379 -123.58 126.66 -88.25
N GLU A 380 -124.02 126.51 -87.01
CA GLU A 380 -125.40 126.23 -86.58
C GLU A 380 -126.32 127.42 -86.86
N LYS A 381 -125.88 128.68 -86.71
CA LYS A 381 -126.64 129.83 -87.21
C LYS A 381 -126.73 129.81 -88.72
N LYS A 382 -125.68 129.38 -89.42
CA LYS A 382 -125.69 129.23 -90.87
C LYS A 382 -126.54 128.05 -91.31
N GLU A 383 -126.53 126.91 -90.62
CA GLU A 383 -127.35 125.71 -90.83
C GLU A 383 -128.79 125.92 -90.39
N ALA A 384 -129.05 126.70 -89.35
CA ALA A 384 -130.40 127.11 -88.97
C ALA A 384 -130.91 128.17 -89.93
N GLN A 385 -130.06 129.07 -90.43
CA GLN A 385 -130.40 129.92 -91.59
C GLN A 385 -130.56 129.10 -92.87
N LEU A 386 -129.81 128.01 -93.04
CA LEU A 386 -129.91 127.11 -94.20
C LEU A 386 -131.15 126.23 -94.10
N CYS A 387 -131.52 125.75 -92.92
CA CYS A 387 -132.71 124.96 -92.63
C CYS A 387 -133.94 125.85 -92.61
N ALA A 388 -133.85 127.06 -92.07
CA ALA A 388 -134.89 128.08 -92.23
C ALA A 388 -134.98 128.52 -93.69
N ALA A 389 -133.87 128.64 -94.41
CA ALA A 389 -133.84 128.86 -95.86
C ALA A 389 -134.46 127.67 -96.60
N LEU A 390 -134.19 126.41 -96.23
CA LEU A 390 -134.77 125.20 -96.83
C LEU A 390 -136.25 125.03 -96.43
N SER A 391 -136.66 125.59 -95.29
CA SER A 391 -138.07 125.72 -94.88
C SER A 391 -138.76 126.92 -95.54
N SER A 392 -138.00 127.86 -96.12
CA SER A 392 -138.50 129.08 -96.79
C SER A 392 -138.18 129.15 -98.30
N THR A 393 -137.49 128.17 -98.85
CA THR A 393 -137.24 127.99 -100.27
C THR A 393 -137.91 126.72 -100.72
N ASN A 394 -138.89 126.90 -101.60
CA ASN A 394 -139.80 125.89 -102.16
C ASN A 394 -139.07 124.99 -103.16
N LEU A 395 -138.01 124.34 -102.72
CA LEU A 395 -137.08 123.69 -103.61
C LEU A 395 -136.99 122.20 -103.27
N ASP A 396 -137.96 121.49 -103.84
CA ASP A 396 -137.68 120.39 -104.78
C ASP A 396 -136.41 120.77 -105.60
N PRO A 397 -135.61 119.88 -106.21
CA PRO A 397 -136.30 118.89 -107.02
C PRO A 397 -135.44 117.77 -107.61
N THR A 398 -134.88 116.81 -106.88
CA THR A 398 -134.08 115.74 -107.53
C THR A 398 -132.84 116.24 -108.33
N ALA A 399 -132.67 117.57 -108.47
CA ALA A 399 -131.68 118.32 -109.21
C ALA A 399 -130.68 119.02 -108.26
N GLY A 400 -130.98 119.04 -106.95
CA GLY A 400 -130.02 119.40 -105.89
C GLY A 400 -128.92 118.34 -105.72
N ASN A 401 -129.24 117.06 -105.87
CA ASN A 401 -128.25 115.99 -105.73
C ASN A 401 -127.29 115.89 -106.93
N SER A 402 -127.74 116.22 -108.14
CA SER A 402 -126.86 116.24 -109.31
C SER A 402 -125.88 117.42 -109.27
N SER A 403 -126.31 118.57 -108.73
CA SER A 403 -125.42 119.73 -108.51
C SER A 403 -124.45 119.49 -107.35
N ALA A 404 -124.85 118.77 -106.30
CA ALA A 404 -123.96 118.36 -105.21
C ALA A 404 -122.86 117.39 -105.68
N ASN A 405 -123.20 116.39 -106.49
CA ASN A 405 -122.20 115.44 -107.03
C ASN A 405 -121.24 116.12 -108.01
N ARG A 406 -121.72 117.10 -108.78
CA ARG A 406 -120.86 117.90 -109.68
C ARG A 406 -119.91 118.82 -108.92
N LEU A 407 -120.31 119.30 -107.74
CA LEU A 407 -119.42 120.05 -106.85
C LEU A 407 -118.30 119.17 -106.28
N GLN A 408 -118.58 117.89 -106.01
CA GLN A 408 -117.60 116.94 -105.48
C GLN A 408 -116.48 116.65 -106.48
N GLU A 409 -116.82 116.39 -107.75
CA GLU A 409 -115.80 116.20 -108.81
C GLU A 409 -114.98 117.47 -109.08
N ILE A 410 -115.59 118.66 -108.95
CA ILE A 410 -114.88 119.94 -109.07
C ILE A 410 -113.87 120.12 -107.93
N LEU A 411 -114.18 119.65 -106.72
CA LEU A 411 -113.27 119.69 -105.58
C LEU A 411 -112.09 118.73 -105.76
N GLU A 412 -112.31 117.52 -106.28
CA GLU A 412 -111.26 116.54 -106.60
C GLU A 412 -110.31 117.08 -107.70
N SER A 413 -110.89 117.67 -108.75
CA SER A 413 -110.15 118.35 -109.83
C SER A 413 -109.31 119.52 -109.30
N LYS A 414 -109.87 120.36 -108.43
CA LYS A 414 -109.16 121.47 -107.78
C LYS A 414 -108.00 120.97 -106.91
N HIS A 415 -108.11 119.79 -106.30
CA HIS A 415 -107.06 119.22 -105.46
C HIS A 415 -105.82 118.81 -106.28
N ILE A 416 -106.01 118.23 -107.47
CA ILE A 416 -104.92 117.89 -108.39
C ILE A 416 -104.22 119.15 -108.91
N THR A 417 -104.98 120.20 -109.27
CA THR A 417 -104.41 121.47 -109.73
C THR A 417 -103.62 122.19 -108.63
N ILE A 418 -104.08 122.12 -107.37
CA ILE A 418 -103.35 122.67 -106.22
C ILE A 418 -102.01 121.96 -106.03
N SER A 419 -101.92 120.67 -106.30
CA SER A 419 -100.66 119.92 -106.20
C SER A 419 -99.67 120.33 -107.31
N ALA A 420 -100.13 120.48 -108.55
CA ALA A 420 -99.29 120.93 -109.67
C ALA A 420 -98.75 122.37 -109.48
N LEU A 421 -99.56 123.27 -108.93
CA LEU A 421 -99.14 124.64 -108.60
C LEU A 421 -98.12 124.69 -107.45
N ARG A 422 -98.19 123.78 -106.48
CA ARG A 422 -97.22 123.69 -105.37
C ARG A 422 -95.84 123.25 -105.86
N GLU A 423 -95.77 122.36 -106.85
CA GLU A 423 -94.51 121.95 -107.46
C GLU A 423 -93.86 123.07 -108.28
N ASP A 424 -94.65 123.84 -109.04
CA ASP A 424 -94.11 125.00 -109.78
C ASP A 424 -93.65 126.12 -108.85
N LEU A 425 -94.39 126.37 -107.76
CA LEU A 425 -93.98 127.35 -106.74
C LEU A 425 -92.64 126.96 -106.11
N ALA A 426 -92.46 125.68 -105.75
CA ALA A 426 -91.20 125.20 -105.20
C ALA A 426 -90.03 125.34 -106.20
N ARG A 427 -90.30 125.13 -107.50
CA ARG A 427 -89.31 125.32 -108.57
C ARG A 427 -88.88 126.79 -108.69
N GLN A 428 -89.84 127.73 -108.71
CA GLN A 428 -89.56 129.17 -108.76
C GLN A 428 -88.86 129.72 -107.50
N CYS A 429 -89.21 129.19 -106.33
CA CYS A 429 -88.56 129.58 -105.07
C CYS A 429 -87.06 129.22 -105.09
N LYS A 430 -86.71 128.08 -105.70
CA LYS A 430 -85.32 127.63 -105.84
C LYS A 430 -84.52 128.49 -106.82
N ASP A 431 -85.08 128.78 -107.99
CA ASP A 431 -84.46 129.65 -109.00
C ASP A 431 -84.24 131.09 -108.47
N TYR A 432 -85.22 131.60 -107.71
CA TYR A 432 -85.13 132.91 -107.06
C TYR A 432 -83.99 132.99 -106.05
N ASP A 433 -83.83 131.98 -105.19
CA ASP A 433 -82.78 131.97 -104.16
C ASP A 433 -81.37 131.85 -104.75
N GLU A 434 -81.18 131.08 -105.83
CA GLU A 434 -79.90 131.02 -106.56
C GLU A 434 -79.54 132.38 -107.21
N LEU A 435 -80.53 133.07 -107.78
CA LEU A 435 -80.33 134.42 -108.33
C LEU A 435 -80.01 135.44 -107.23
N LEU A 436 -80.73 135.36 -106.10
CA LEU A 436 -80.55 136.20 -104.93
C LEU A 436 -79.12 136.09 -104.39
N GLY A 437 -78.60 134.85 -104.26
CA GLY A 437 -77.22 134.59 -103.84
C GLY A 437 -76.18 135.17 -104.81
N THR A 438 -76.41 135.03 -106.11
CA THR A 438 -75.51 135.56 -107.15
C THR A 438 -75.45 137.08 -107.13
N CYS A 439 -76.59 137.76 -106.97
CA CYS A 439 -76.69 139.21 -106.82
C CYS A 439 -76.00 139.70 -105.55
N GLN A 440 -76.22 139.05 -104.40
CA GLN A 440 -75.52 139.38 -103.16
C GLN A 440 -74.01 139.24 -103.29
N GLY A 441 -73.54 138.20 -103.98
CA GLY A 441 -72.12 138.00 -104.29
C GLY A 441 -71.54 139.13 -105.13
N ARG A 442 -72.24 139.57 -106.18
CA ARG A 442 -71.81 140.70 -107.03
C ARG A 442 -71.83 142.04 -106.29
N LEU A 443 -72.85 142.30 -105.47
CA LEU A 443 -72.94 143.54 -104.68
C LEU A 443 -71.81 143.62 -103.64
N LYS A 444 -71.44 142.49 -103.04
CA LYS A 444 -70.24 142.39 -102.20
C LYS A 444 -68.96 142.69 -102.99
N ALA A 445 -68.84 142.17 -104.22
CA ALA A 445 -67.68 142.44 -105.07
C ALA A 445 -67.56 143.91 -105.51
N LEU A 446 -68.68 144.64 -105.62
CA LEU A 446 -68.73 146.08 -105.91
C LEU A 446 -68.59 146.96 -104.65
N GLY A 447 -68.44 146.37 -103.46
CA GLY A 447 -68.16 147.10 -102.22
C GLY A 447 -69.36 147.72 -101.50
N VAL A 448 -70.60 147.34 -101.80
CA VAL A 448 -71.80 147.87 -101.12
C VAL A 448 -72.10 147.10 -99.83
N PRO A 449 -72.17 147.75 -98.65
CA PRO A 449 -72.59 147.12 -97.39
C PRO A 449 -74.08 146.72 -97.39
N LEU A 450 -74.39 145.54 -96.86
CA LEU A 450 -75.72 144.89 -96.96
C LEU A 450 -76.65 145.13 -95.74
N TYR A 451 -76.51 146.25 -95.04
CA TYR A 451 -77.31 146.49 -93.82
C TYR A 451 -78.82 146.69 -94.09
N GLU A 452 -79.21 147.07 -95.32
CA GLU A 452 -80.61 147.25 -95.74
C GLU A 452 -80.95 146.48 -97.03
N PHE A 453 -80.43 145.27 -97.21
CA PHE A 453 -80.77 144.50 -98.40
C PHE A 453 -82.23 144.00 -98.33
N PRO A 454 -83.11 144.43 -99.27
CA PRO A 454 -84.55 144.26 -99.09
C PRO A 454 -85.04 142.84 -99.44
N PHE A 455 -84.25 142.10 -100.18
CA PHE A 455 -84.62 140.78 -100.70
C PHE A 455 -84.12 139.67 -99.79
N ARG A 456 -84.96 138.66 -99.60
CA ARG A 456 -84.77 137.61 -98.60
C ARG A 456 -84.94 136.24 -99.23
N PRO A 457 -84.37 135.17 -98.66
CA PRO A 457 -84.57 133.82 -99.16
C PRO A 457 -86.06 133.47 -99.21
N SER A 458 -86.45 132.63 -100.15
CA SER A 458 -87.84 132.25 -100.40
C SER A 458 -88.50 131.66 -99.16
N GLU A 459 -87.76 130.88 -98.36
CA GLU A 459 -88.22 130.35 -97.08
C GLU A 459 -88.67 131.48 -96.13
N GLN A 460 -87.97 132.61 -96.09
CA GLN A 460 -88.35 133.75 -95.26
C GLN A 460 -89.52 134.53 -95.83
N ILE A 461 -89.63 134.63 -97.16
CA ILE A 461 -90.76 135.31 -97.83
C ILE A 461 -92.05 134.51 -97.61
N LEU A 462 -91.97 133.19 -97.72
CA LEU A 462 -93.11 132.29 -97.62
C LEU A 462 -93.54 132.03 -96.18
N THR A 463 -92.59 131.95 -95.23
CA THR A 463 -92.90 131.70 -93.81
C THR A 463 -93.04 133.00 -93.01
N GLY A 464 -92.84 134.16 -93.65
CA GLY A 464 -92.91 135.48 -93.00
C GLY A 464 -91.88 135.67 -91.89
N SER A 465 -90.93 134.75 -91.74
CA SER A 465 -89.96 134.83 -90.68
C SER A 465 -88.81 135.70 -91.12
N THR A 466 -88.94 136.95 -90.71
CA THR A 466 -87.82 137.85 -90.59
C THR A 466 -86.83 137.24 -89.60
N SER A 467 -85.83 136.49 -90.07
CA SER A 467 -84.55 136.47 -89.35
C SER A 467 -83.83 137.76 -89.77
N LYS A 468 -83.58 138.77 -88.92
CA LYS A 468 -83.52 138.85 -87.45
C LYS A 468 -83.09 137.55 -86.76
N GLN A 469 -81.87 137.09 -86.97
CA GLN A 469 -80.82 137.46 -87.92
C GLN A 469 -79.82 136.32 -87.84
#